data_AF-A0AAW8APH9-F1
#
_entry.id   AF-A0AAW8APH9-F1
#
_cell.length_a   1.000
_cell.length_b   1.000
_cell.length_c   1.000
_cell.angle_alpha   90.00
_cell.angle_beta   90.00
_cell.angle_gamma   90.00
#
_symmetry.space_group_name_H-M   'P 1'
#
loop_
_entity.id
_entity.type
_entity.pdbx_description
1 polymer ?
#
loop_
_entity_poly.entity_id
_entity_poly.type
_entity_poly.pdbx_seq_one_letter_code
_entity_poly.pdbx_strand_id
1 'polypeptide(L)'
;SNHHRRQSFLHRWYRFSQINYLSIISSLESLSQHPLASAILNEADKTNVDYKSIQIEDFQSITGKGLTGIHQNIRYYIGSPKLFSA
;
A
#
# COMPACT_ATOMS: atom_id res chain seq x y z
N SER A 1 9.86 39.64 -0.17
CA SER A 1 10.41 38.28 -0.31
C SER A 1 9.31 37.26 -0.04
N ASN A 2 8.47 36.94 -1.04
CA ASN A 2 7.26 36.10 -0.84
C ASN A 2 6.94 35.16 -2.02
N HIS A 3 7.81 35.05 -3.02
CA HIS A 3 7.51 34.31 -4.25
C HIS A 3 7.91 32.81 -4.22
N HIS A 4 8.65 32.34 -3.22
CA HIS A 4 9.11 30.94 -3.18
C HIS A 4 8.22 29.96 -2.43
N ARG A 5 7.22 30.41 -1.64
CA ARG A 5 6.42 29.49 -0.80
C ARG A 5 5.19 28.86 -1.46
N ARG A 6 4.73 29.38 -2.60
CA ARG A 6 3.49 28.91 -3.25
C ARG A 6 3.67 27.65 -4.11
N GLN A 7 4.84 27.47 -4.72
CA GLN A 7 5.16 26.32 -5.58
C GLN A 7 5.18 25.00 -4.79
N SER A 8 5.66 25.03 -3.54
CA SER A 8 5.81 23.86 -2.68
C SER A 8 4.48 23.31 -2.15
N PHE A 9 3.44 24.13 -2.12
CA PHE A 9 2.11 23.72 -1.63
C PHE A 9 1.37 22.88 -2.67
N LEU A 10 1.28 23.35 -3.93
CA LEU A 10 0.55 22.64 -4.98
C LEU A 10 1.14 21.24 -5.26
N HIS A 11 2.47 21.11 -5.22
CA HIS A 11 3.14 19.82 -5.37
C HIS A 11 2.84 18.83 -4.23
N ARG A 12 2.57 19.34 -3.01
CA ARG A 12 2.22 18.54 -1.84
C ARG A 12 0.77 18.07 -1.88
N TRP A 13 -0.15 18.92 -2.34
CA TRP A 13 -1.57 18.58 -2.51
C TRP A 13 -1.80 17.55 -3.62
N TYR A 14 -1.11 17.68 -4.76
CA TYR A 14 -1.22 16.71 -5.86
C TYR A 14 -0.65 15.32 -5.50
N ARG A 15 0.38 15.26 -4.64
CA ARG A 15 0.91 13.99 -4.09
C ARG A 15 -0.03 13.29 -3.12
N PHE A 16 -0.97 14.01 -2.50
CA PHE A 16 -1.86 13.47 -1.47
C PHE A 16 -3.08 12.74 -2.05
N SER A 17 -3.44 13.00 -3.31
CA SER A 17 -4.61 12.41 -3.97
C SER A 17 -4.34 11.10 -4.71
N GLN A 18 -3.10 10.62 -4.74
CA GLN A 18 -2.79 9.30 -5.25
C GLN A 18 -3.02 8.33 -4.10
N ILE A 19 -4.02 7.43 -4.21
CA ILE A 19 -4.04 6.22 -3.39
C ILE A 19 -2.67 5.58 -3.62
N ASN A 20 -1.82 5.60 -2.60
CA ASN A 20 -0.52 4.99 -2.74
C ASN A 20 -0.75 3.48 -2.63
N TYR A 21 -0.80 2.80 -3.78
CA TYR A 21 -0.91 1.35 -3.83
C TYR A 21 0.17 0.69 -2.96
N LEU A 22 1.34 1.32 -2.82
CA LEU A 22 2.38 0.88 -1.89
C LEU A 22 1.89 0.87 -0.43
N SER A 23 1.12 1.86 0.03
CA SER A 23 0.53 1.84 1.39
C SER A 23 -0.38 0.63 1.61
N ILE A 24 -1.27 0.35 0.66
CA ILE A 24 -2.22 -0.77 0.78
C ILE A 24 -1.49 -2.11 0.70
N ILE A 25 -0.56 -2.25 -0.25
CA ILE A 25 0.25 -3.46 -0.42
C ILE A 25 1.10 -3.71 0.83
N SER A 26 1.80 -2.69 1.33
CA SER A 26 2.62 -2.79 2.54
C SER A 26 1.78 -3.10 3.77
N SER A 27 0.57 -2.56 3.89
CA SER A 27 -0.35 -2.91 4.98
C SER A 27 -0.74 -4.38 4.95
N LEU A 28 -1.18 -4.88 3.79
CA LEU A 28 -1.52 -6.30 3.59
C LEU A 28 -0.32 -7.24 3.83
N GLU A 29 0.86 -6.88 3.33
CA GLU A 29 2.08 -7.66 3.52
C GLU A 29 2.60 -7.63 4.96
N SER A 30 2.39 -6.53 5.68
CA SER A 30 2.75 -6.46 7.11
C SER A 30 1.96 -7.48 7.96
N LEU A 31 0.74 -7.81 7.54
CA LEU A 31 -0.12 -8.80 8.20
C LEU A 31 0.27 -10.24 7.84
N SER A 32 0.88 -10.46 6.68
CA SER A 32 1.25 -11.79 6.18
C SER A 32 2.56 -12.33 6.74
N GLN A 33 3.47 -11.43 7.13
CA GLN A 33 4.84 -11.74 7.56
C GLN A 33 5.66 -12.59 6.56
N HIS A 34 5.31 -12.55 5.27
CA HIS A 34 6.04 -13.33 4.27
C HIS A 34 7.45 -12.77 4.00
N PRO A 35 8.44 -13.60 3.64
CA PRO A 35 9.79 -13.12 3.29
C PRO A 35 9.82 -12.15 2.10
N LEU A 36 8.87 -12.29 1.17
CA LEU A 36 8.67 -11.38 0.04
C LEU A 36 8.18 -9.99 0.48
N ALA A 37 7.53 -9.89 1.66
CA ALA A 37 7.05 -8.63 2.22
C ALA A 37 8.19 -7.66 2.53
N SER A 38 9.36 -8.15 2.93
CA SER A 38 10.47 -7.32 3.39
C SER A 38 10.95 -6.31 2.34
N ALA A 39 10.93 -6.66 1.06
CA ALA A 39 11.31 -5.73 -0.01
C ALA A 39 10.29 -4.60 -0.18
N ILE A 40 9.00 -4.93 -0.08
CA ILE A 40 7.89 -3.97 -0.21
C ILE A 40 7.84 -3.06 1.02
N LEU A 41 7.98 -3.61 2.23
CA LEU A 41 8.05 -2.83 3.47
C LEU A 41 9.25 -1.88 3.47
N ASN A 42 10.42 -2.35 3.01
CA ASN A 42 11.60 -1.49 2.86
C ASN A 42 11.36 -0.34 1.87
N GLU A 43 10.67 -0.58 0.76
CA GLU A 43 10.34 0.49 -0.18
C GLU A 43 9.31 1.47 0.41
N ALA A 44 8.34 0.97 1.18
CA ALA A 44 7.38 1.79 1.90
C ALA A 44 8.07 2.71 2.92
N ASP A 45 9.01 2.17 3.68
CA ASP A 45 9.79 2.92 4.65
C ASP A 45 10.69 3.97 3.95
N LYS A 46 11.35 3.62 2.84
CA LYS A 46 12.17 4.57 2.04
C LYS A 46 11.36 5.71 1.45
N THR A 47 10.17 5.41 0.94
CA THR A 47 9.28 6.41 0.33
C THR A 47 8.43 7.14 1.37
N ASN A 48 8.63 6.80 2.65
CA ASN A 48 7.99 7.39 3.81
C ASN A 48 6.46 7.35 3.70
N VAL A 49 5.93 6.24 3.20
CA VAL A 49 4.49 6.04 3.09
C VAL A 49 3.93 5.51 4.39
N ASP A 50 2.78 6.05 4.77
CA ASP A 50 2.04 5.54 5.90
C ASP A 50 1.20 4.33 5.46
N TYR A 51 1.69 3.14 5.77
CA TYR A 51 0.96 1.87 5.61
C TYR A 51 0.42 1.34 6.93
N LYS A 52 0.89 1.87 8.07
CA LYS A 52 0.52 1.40 9.41
C LYS A 52 -0.82 1.97 9.86
N SER A 53 -1.21 3.14 9.36
CA SER A 53 -2.55 3.70 9.62
C SER A 53 -3.63 3.08 8.73
N ILE A 54 -3.27 2.40 7.64
CA ILE A 54 -4.21 1.72 6.75
C ILE A 54 -4.90 0.60 7.54
N GLN A 55 -6.22 0.71 7.67
CA GLN A 55 -7.06 -0.34 8.22
C GLN A 55 -7.42 -1.33 7.11
N ILE A 56 -7.15 -2.61 7.36
CA ILE A 56 -7.53 -3.72 6.49
C ILE A 56 -8.54 -4.57 7.23
N GLU A 57 -9.70 -4.74 6.62
CA GLU A 57 -10.76 -5.64 7.05
C GLU A 57 -10.70 -6.95 6.24
N ASP A 58 -11.31 -8.03 6.74
CA ASP A 58 -11.39 -9.33 6.07
C ASP A 58 -10.05 -9.83 5.49
N PHE A 59 -8.95 -9.65 6.22
CA PHE A 59 -7.64 -10.14 5.81
C PHE A 59 -7.65 -11.67 5.67
N GLN A 60 -7.17 -12.18 4.54
CA GLN A 60 -6.93 -13.60 4.35
C GLN A 60 -5.60 -13.84 3.64
N SER A 61 -4.84 -14.81 4.14
CA SER A 61 -3.68 -15.36 3.44
C SER A 61 -4.08 -16.66 2.75
N ILE A 62 -3.83 -16.72 1.45
CA ILE A 62 -4.08 -17.88 0.60
C ILE A 62 -2.71 -18.50 0.31
N THR A 63 -2.35 -19.48 1.13
CA THR A 63 -1.06 -20.18 1.08
C THR A 63 -0.69 -20.57 -0.36
N GLY A 64 0.47 -20.10 -0.81
CA GLY A 64 0.98 -20.40 -2.15
C GLY A 64 0.31 -19.66 -3.31
N LYS A 65 -0.68 -18.78 -3.05
CA LYS A 65 -1.32 -17.94 -4.06
C LYS A 65 -1.12 -16.45 -3.80
N GLY A 66 -1.40 -15.97 -2.59
CA GLY A 66 -1.40 -14.54 -2.29
C GLY A 66 -2.17 -14.14 -1.03
N LEU A 67 -2.54 -12.87 -0.94
CA LEU A 67 -3.23 -12.19 0.15
C LEU A 67 -4.45 -11.44 -0.38
N THR A 68 -5.46 -11.29 0.46
CA THR A 68 -6.62 -10.43 0.20
C THR A 68 -7.01 -9.66 1.45
N GLY A 69 -7.68 -8.53 1.24
CA GLY A 69 -8.31 -7.76 2.31
C GLY A 69 -9.15 -6.62 1.75
N ILE A 70 -9.86 -5.93 2.63
CA ILE A 70 -10.78 -4.84 2.29
C ILE A 70 -10.25 -3.55 2.91
N HIS A 71 -10.11 -2.51 2.10
CA HIS A 71 -9.83 -1.15 2.56
C HIS A 71 -10.88 -0.22 1.96
N GLN A 72 -11.58 0.55 2.80
CA GLN A 72 -12.62 1.49 2.36
C GLN A 72 -13.66 0.84 1.43
N ASN A 73 -14.18 -0.33 1.81
CA ASN A 73 -15.14 -1.13 1.02
C ASN A 73 -14.61 -1.65 -0.33
N ILE A 74 -13.33 -1.48 -0.65
CA ILE A 74 -12.70 -2.02 -1.87
C ILE A 74 -11.90 -3.26 -1.49
N ARG A 75 -12.12 -4.37 -2.19
CA ARG A 75 -11.35 -5.60 -2.01
C ARG A 75 -10.08 -5.58 -2.85
N TYR A 76 -8.96 -5.83 -2.21
CA TYR A 76 -7.63 -5.90 -2.82
C TYR A 76 -7.12 -7.33 -2.83
N TYR A 77 -6.42 -7.70 -3.90
CA TYR A 77 -5.79 -9.01 -4.10
C TYR A 77 -4.32 -8.81 -4.45
N ILE A 78 -3.42 -9.48 -3.74
CA ILE A 78 -1.97 -9.43 -3.95
C ILE A 78 -1.48 -10.85 -4.08
N GLY A 79 -0.81 -11.22 -5.16
CA GLY A 79 -0.30 -12.58 -5.26
C GLY A 79 0.18 -12.96 -6.64
N SER A 80 0.52 -14.24 -6.76
CA SER A 80 0.90 -14.85 -8.02
C SER A 80 -0.26 -14.81 -9.03
N PRO A 81 0.03 -14.87 -10.34
CA PRO A 81 -1.00 -14.97 -11.39
C PRO A 81 -2.02 -16.11 -11.15
N LYS A 82 -1.60 -17.19 -10.48
CA LYS A 82 -2.46 -18.33 -10.10
C LYS A 82 -3.61 -17.95 -9.17
N LEU A 83 -3.53 -16.80 -8.49
CA LEU A 83 -4.64 -16.24 -7.71
C LEU A 83 -5.77 -15.74 -8.60
N PHE A 84 -5.45 -15.30 -9.82
CA PHE A 84 -6.37 -14.71 -10.80
C PHE A 84 -6.77 -15.68 -11.91
N SER A 85 -6.08 -16.81 -11.99
CA SER A 85 -6.45 -17.93 -12.87
C SER A 85 -7.63 -18.66 -12.25
N ALA A 86 -8.80 -18.56 -12.88
CA ALA A 86 -10.00 -19.33 -12.58
C ALA A 86 -9.80 -20.83 -12.89
#